data_AF-A0A9D5A5P6-F1
#
_entry.id   AF-A0A9D5A5P6-F1
#
_cell.length_a   1.000
_cell.length_b   1.000
_cell.length_c   1.000
_cell.angle_alpha   90.00
_cell.angle_beta   90.00
_cell.angle_gamma   90.00
#
_symmetry.space_group_name_H-M   'P 1'
#
loop_
_entity.id
_entity.type
_entity.pdbx_description
1 polymer ?
#
loop_
_entity_poly.entity_id
_entity_poly.type
_entity_poly.pdbx_seq_one_letter_code
_entity_poly.pdbx_strand_id
1 'polypeptide(L)'
;MAHKRLIHDHPSFVAALDELILINDQTYVREPPLEDTQRCPCSNNNSMLVYQDLLTELFFYSIFIIALTYELYIVDEFVGDELLSDSFPYKEIENGLLWEVEGKWVVQGAVDVNIGANPSAEGAADDEAVDDQAVKVVDIVDTFRLQEQPAFDKKQFVTFMKRYIKLLTPKLEAEKQETFKKHIEGTTKFLLPKLKDLQFFVGESMHDDGSLVFAYYKDGATDPTFLYFAYGLKEIKC
;
A
#
# COMPACT_ATOMS: atom_id res chain seq x y z
N MET A 1 -7.96 -12.14 -5.01
CA MET A 1 -8.30 -11.87 -6.44
C MET A 1 -9.58 -11.04 -6.67
N ALA A 2 -10.42 -10.76 -5.67
CA ALA A 2 -11.67 -10.00 -5.87
C ALA A 2 -11.51 -8.46 -5.79
N HIS A 3 -10.38 -7.93 -5.32
CA HIS A 3 -10.20 -6.49 -5.10
C HIS A 3 -9.61 -5.70 -6.28
N LYS A 4 -9.25 -6.35 -7.39
CA LYS A 4 -8.73 -5.68 -8.61
C LYS A 4 -9.74 -4.77 -9.34
N ARG A 5 -10.99 -4.65 -8.88
CA ARG A 5 -12.05 -3.89 -9.57
C ARG A 5 -12.32 -2.48 -9.05
N LEU A 6 -11.94 -2.12 -7.82
CA LEU A 6 -12.44 -0.88 -7.22
C LEU A 6 -11.62 0.38 -7.54
N ILE A 7 -10.39 0.25 -8.04
CA ILE A 7 -9.55 1.42 -8.40
C ILE A 7 -9.82 1.89 -9.84
N HIS A 8 -10.24 0.98 -10.74
CA HIS A 8 -10.64 1.31 -12.11
C HIS A 8 -11.90 2.19 -12.18
N ASP A 9 -12.74 2.19 -11.14
CA ASP A 9 -14.00 2.95 -11.09
C ASP A 9 -13.85 4.28 -10.33
N HIS A 10 -12.64 4.69 -9.96
CA HIS A 10 -12.43 6.00 -9.32
C HIS A 10 -12.73 7.12 -10.34
N PRO A 11 -13.68 8.03 -10.07
CA PRO A 11 -14.15 9.02 -11.06
C PRO A 11 -13.02 9.89 -11.61
N SER A 12 -12.00 10.18 -10.78
CA SER A 12 -10.83 10.97 -11.19
C SER A 12 -9.87 10.23 -12.12
N PHE A 13 -9.83 8.90 -12.08
CA PHE A 13 -8.98 8.07 -12.94
C PHE A 13 -9.62 7.85 -14.31
N VAL A 14 -10.94 7.63 -14.34
CA VAL A 14 -11.71 7.56 -15.60
C VAL A 14 -11.66 8.89 -16.34
N ALA A 15 -11.81 10.02 -15.62
CA ALA A 15 -11.71 11.36 -16.22
C ALA A 15 -10.32 11.64 -16.82
N ALA A 16 -9.25 11.19 -16.17
CA ALA A 16 -7.88 11.34 -16.69
C ALA A 16 -7.63 10.45 -17.93
N LEU A 17 -8.22 9.25 -17.98
CA LEU A 17 -8.16 8.38 -19.15
C LEU A 17 -8.96 8.95 -20.33
N ASP A 18 -10.14 9.51 -20.08
CA ASP A 18 -10.99 10.11 -21.11
C ASP A 18 -10.37 11.39 -21.69
N GLU A 19 -9.70 12.22 -20.89
CA GLU A 19 -8.92 13.37 -21.39
C GLU A 19 -7.76 12.92 -22.30
N LEU A 20 -7.04 11.86 -21.93
CA LEU A 20 -5.94 11.31 -22.75
C LEU A 20 -6.43 10.69 -24.06
N ILE A 21 -7.59 10.02 -24.05
CA ILE A 21 -8.20 9.47 -25.27
C ILE A 21 -8.64 10.61 -26.21
N LEU A 22 -9.24 11.68 -25.67
CA LEU A 22 -9.67 12.84 -26.47
C LEU A 22 -8.49 13.58 -27.13
N ILE A 23 -7.36 13.71 -26.43
CA ILE A 23 -6.14 14.32 -26.97
C ILE A 23 -5.62 13.49 -28.16
N ASN A 24 -5.71 12.16 -28.08
CA ASN A 24 -5.25 11.27 -29.14
C ASN A 24 -6.18 11.30 -30.37
N ASP A 25 -7.49 11.39 -30.16
CA ASP A 25 -8.50 11.38 -31.24
C ASP A 25 -8.52 12.70 -32.04
N GLN A 26 -8.17 13.84 -31.43
CA GLN A 26 -8.02 15.11 -32.15
C GLN A 26 -6.80 15.17 -33.10
N THR A 27 -5.83 14.26 -32.94
CA THR A 27 -4.70 14.15 -33.88
C THR A 27 -4.98 13.25 -35.08
N TYR A 28 -6.12 12.52 -35.09
CA TYR A 28 -6.46 11.53 -36.11
C TYR A 28 -7.77 11.83 -36.86
N VAL A 29 -8.04 13.07 -37.30
CA VAL A 29 -9.18 13.32 -38.20
C VAL A 29 -8.84 14.27 -39.35
N ARG A 30 -8.68 13.64 -40.52
CA ARG A 30 -8.84 14.11 -41.93
C ARG A 30 -7.68 14.89 -42.58
N GLU A 31 -6.74 14.14 -43.17
CA GLU A 31 -6.14 14.57 -44.44
C GLU A 31 -7.22 14.54 -45.55
N PRO A 32 -7.45 15.63 -46.32
CA PRO A 32 -8.31 15.61 -47.49
C PRO A 32 -7.65 14.83 -48.64
N PRO A 33 -8.44 14.29 -49.60
CA PRO A 33 -7.90 13.42 -50.65
C PRO A 33 -6.94 14.18 -51.55
N LEU A 34 -5.83 13.51 -51.89
CA LEU A 34 -4.75 14.01 -52.74
C LEU A 34 -5.28 14.40 -54.12
N GLU A 35 -5.17 15.69 -54.45
CA GLU A 35 -5.21 16.18 -55.83
C GLU A 35 -3.90 16.91 -56.11
N ASP A 36 -3.20 16.48 -57.16
CA ASP A 36 -1.86 16.91 -57.55
C ASP A 36 -1.74 18.43 -57.70
N THR A 37 -0.73 19.04 -57.07
CA THR A 37 0.19 20.00 -57.72
C THR A 37 1.32 20.47 -56.78
N GLN A 38 2.55 20.16 -57.21
CA GLN A 38 3.71 21.07 -57.23
C GLN A 38 4.54 21.32 -55.95
N ARG A 39 5.82 20.93 -56.06
CA ARG A 39 6.94 21.06 -55.10
C ARG A 39 7.08 22.43 -54.43
N CYS A 40 7.53 22.42 -53.17
CA CYS A 40 8.45 23.43 -52.62
C CYS A 40 9.66 22.77 -51.94
N PRO A 41 10.90 23.29 -52.14
CA PRO A 41 12.14 22.72 -51.61
C PRO A 41 12.69 23.46 -50.38
N CYS A 42 13.56 22.73 -49.66
CA CYS A 42 14.61 23.16 -48.72
C CYS A 42 14.31 23.19 -47.21
N SER A 43 15.14 22.40 -46.51
CA SER A 43 15.69 22.58 -45.16
C SER A 43 14.73 22.51 -43.97
N ASN A 44 14.89 21.47 -43.15
CA ASN A 44 15.48 21.64 -41.83
C ASN A 44 15.70 20.27 -41.17
N ASN A 45 16.95 19.97 -40.82
CA ASN A 45 17.32 18.85 -39.93
C ASN A 45 16.78 19.02 -38.49
N ASN A 46 15.94 20.02 -38.22
CA ASN A 46 15.30 20.24 -36.92
C ASN A 46 14.07 19.35 -36.69
N SER A 47 13.41 18.84 -37.74
CA SER A 47 12.24 17.97 -37.51
C SER A 47 12.64 16.64 -36.86
N MET A 48 13.76 16.05 -37.28
CA MET A 48 14.23 14.77 -36.74
C MET A 48 14.68 14.86 -35.27
N LEU A 49 15.27 15.98 -34.86
CA LEU A 49 15.65 16.21 -33.46
C LEU A 49 14.41 16.39 -32.55
N VAL A 50 13.39 17.12 -33.02
CA VAL A 50 12.13 17.30 -32.28
C VAL A 50 11.38 15.97 -32.08
N TYR A 51 11.38 15.08 -33.07
CA TYR A 51 10.81 13.73 -32.92
C TYR A 51 11.60 12.88 -31.93
N GLN A 52 12.93 12.99 -31.91
CA GLN A 52 13.77 12.27 -30.95
C GLN A 52 13.52 12.74 -29.51
N ASP A 53 13.37 14.06 -29.30
CA ASP A 53 13.11 14.65 -27.99
C ASP A 53 11.71 14.28 -27.44
N LEU A 54 10.67 14.33 -28.29
CA LEU A 54 9.31 13.91 -27.91
C LEU A 54 9.23 12.41 -27.62
N LEU A 55 9.96 11.58 -28.36
CA LEU A 55 10.06 10.14 -28.09
C LEU A 55 10.79 9.85 -26.78
N THR A 56 11.82 10.63 -26.43
CA THR A 56 12.46 10.49 -25.12
C THR A 56 11.54 10.93 -23.99
N GLU A 57 10.80 12.03 -24.13
CA GLU A 57 9.82 12.48 -23.13
C GLU A 57 8.69 11.46 -22.95
N LEU A 58 8.12 10.93 -24.04
CA LEU A 58 7.13 9.84 -23.97
C LEU A 58 7.71 8.55 -23.39
N PHE A 59 8.99 8.25 -23.66
CA PHE A 59 9.68 7.11 -23.05
C PHE A 59 9.85 7.31 -21.54
N PHE A 60 10.27 8.49 -21.08
CA PHE A 60 10.34 8.82 -19.65
C PHE A 60 8.96 8.84 -19.00
N TYR A 61 7.94 9.34 -19.68
CA TYR A 61 6.57 9.34 -19.20
C TYR A 61 6.01 7.91 -19.11
N SER A 62 6.33 7.06 -20.09
CA SER A 62 5.97 5.64 -20.05
C SER A 62 6.69 4.92 -18.92
N ILE A 63 7.99 5.18 -18.67
CA ILE A 63 8.74 4.65 -17.52
C ILE A 63 8.15 5.13 -16.21
N PHE A 64 7.72 6.40 -16.15
CA PHE A 64 7.12 6.98 -14.95
C PHE A 64 5.73 6.40 -14.68
N ILE A 65 4.89 6.24 -15.70
CA ILE A 65 3.60 5.55 -15.59
C ILE A 65 3.81 4.08 -15.20
N ILE A 66 4.76 3.39 -15.84
CA ILE A 66 5.20 2.03 -15.50
C ILE A 66 5.57 1.97 -14.02
N ALA A 67 6.44 2.86 -13.53
CA ALA A 67 6.85 2.93 -12.12
C ALA A 67 5.68 3.26 -11.15
N LEU A 68 4.69 4.03 -11.58
CA LEU A 68 3.47 4.30 -10.80
C LEU A 68 2.44 3.16 -10.85
N THR A 69 2.62 2.17 -11.73
CA THR A 69 1.74 0.99 -11.85
C THR A 69 2.30 -0.28 -11.20
N TYR A 70 3.59 -0.34 -10.86
CA TYR A 70 4.18 -1.44 -10.09
C TYR A 70 4.01 -1.17 -8.60
N GLU A 71 3.02 -1.81 -7.99
CA GLU A 71 2.79 -1.74 -6.56
C GLU A 71 3.53 -2.91 -5.88
N LEU A 72 4.37 -2.58 -4.90
CA LEU A 72 5.09 -3.58 -4.12
C LEU A 72 4.30 -3.93 -2.86
N TYR A 73 3.89 -5.19 -2.78
CA TYR A 73 3.22 -5.74 -1.60
C TYR A 73 4.19 -6.55 -0.77
N ILE A 74 4.09 -6.39 0.55
CA ILE A 74 4.87 -7.11 1.53
C ILE A 74 3.94 -8.12 2.19
N VAL A 75 4.20 -9.40 1.91
CA VAL A 75 3.37 -10.51 2.36
C VAL A 75 4.06 -11.33 3.44
N ASP A 76 3.27 -11.98 4.28
CA ASP A 76 3.75 -12.94 5.26
C ASP A 76 4.29 -14.22 4.58
N GLU A 77 5.50 -14.63 4.90
CA GLU A 77 6.13 -15.84 4.38
C GLU A 77 5.44 -17.11 4.89
N PHE A 78 4.67 -17.04 5.99
CA PHE A 78 3.93 -18.19 6.51
C PHE A 78 2.61 -18.44 5.78
N VAL A 79 1.78 -17.40 5.70
CA VAL A 79 0.37 -17.53 5.32
C VAL A 79 0.09 -16.92 3.95
N GLY A 80 0.92 -15.97 3.51
CA GLY A 80 0.73 -15.21 2.28
C GLY A 80 -0.21 -14.01 2.42
N ASP A 81 -0.59 -13.65 3.65
CA ASP A 81 -1.39 -12.46 3.92
C ASP A 81 -0.59 -11.19 3.63
N GLU A 82 -1.24 -10.19 3.06
CA GLU A 82 -0.68 -8.86 2.86
C GLU A 82 -0.63 -8.13 4.20
N LEU A 83 0.56 -7.64 4.59
CA LEU A 83 0.78 -7.01 5.89
C LEU A 83 1.27 -5.56 5.79
N LEU A 84 1.85 -5.20 4.64
CA LEU A 84 2.39 -3.89 4.35
C LEU A 84 2.50 -3.68 2.82
N SER A 85 2.69 -2.44 2.37
CA SER A 85 3.01 -2.09 0.98
C SER A 85 4.08 -0.99 0.94
N ASP A 86 4.66 -0.75 -0.24
CA ASP A 86 5.61 0.35 -0.49
C ASP A 86 5.08 1.75 -0.19
N SER A 87 3.75 1.92 -0.16
CA SER A 87 3.10 3.16 0.25
C SER A 87 3.41 3.55 1.70
N PHE A 88 3.92 2.60 2.50
CA PHE A 88 4.30 2.79 3.90
C PHE A 88 5.81 2.56 4.08
N PRO A 89 6.62 3.64 4.03
CA PRO A 89 8.07 3.50 4.16
C PRO A 89 8.47 3.00 5.55
N TYR A 90 9.43 2.08 5.59
CA TYR A 90 9.92 1.47 6.82
C TYR A 90 11.39 1.81 7.08
N LYS A 91 11.77 1.78 8.36
CA LYS A 91 13.15 1.93 8.85
C LYS A 91 13.62 0.62 9.46
N GLU A 92 14.81 0.18 9.11
CA GLU A 92 15.40 -1.02 9.70
C GLU A 92 15.99 -0.74 11.09
N ILE A 93 15.62 -1.56 12.07
CA ILE A 93 16.14 -1.50 13.44
C ILE A 93 16.62 -2.89 13.88
N GLU A 94 17.33 -2.97 15.00
CA GLU A 94 17.82 -4.24 15.59
C GLU A 94 18.59 -5.12 14.58
N ASN A 95 19.54 -4.52 13.83
CA ASN A 95 20.33 -5.17 12.78
C ASN A 95 19.49 -5.73 11.62
N GLY A 96 18.41 -5.02 11.26
CA GLY A 96 17.53 -5.39 10.16
C GLY A 96 16.57 -6.53 10.48
N LEU A 97 16.43 -6.92 11.76
CA LEU A 97 15.45 -7.94 12.15
C LEU A 97 14.04 -7.37 12.30
N LEU A 98 13.96 -6.08 12.61
CA LEU A 98 12.70 -5.37 12.76
C LEU A 98 12.62 -4.22 11.76
N TRP A 99 11.45 -4.06 11.17
CA TRP A 99 11.09 -2.91 10.38
C TRP A 99 10.12 -2.05 11.17
N GLU A 100 10.46 -0.77 11.28
CA GLU A 100 9.66 0.24 11.96
C GLU A 100 8.90 1.07 10.93
N VAL A 101 7.58 1.15 11.07
CA VAL A 101 6.68 1.86 10.16
C VAL A 101 5.86 2.86 10.96
N GLU A 102 5.75 4.09 10.46
CA GLU A 102 4.92 5.12 11.08
C GLU A 102 3.49 4.99 10.54
N GLY A 103 2.54 4.66 11.42
CA GLY A 103 1.11 4.69 11.10
C GLY A 103 0.51 6.07 11.35
N LYS A 104 -0.73 6.27 10.90
CA LYS A 104 -1.48 7.52 11.10
C LYS A 104 -2.94 7.24 11.43
N TRP A 105 -3.51 8.08 12.29
CA TRP A 105 -4.95 8.07 12.49
C TRP A 105 -5.68 8.69 11.31
N VAL A 106 -6.61 7.95 10.72
CA VAL A 106 -7.50 8.39 9.66
C VAL A 106 -8.94 8.31 10.14
N VAL A 107 -9.76 9.27 9.71
CA VAL A 107 -11.19 9.28 10.01
C VAL A 107 -11.91 8.59 8.87
N GLN A 108 -12.52 7.44 9.13
CA GLN A 108 -13.51 6.87 8.22
C GLN A 108 -14.80 7.66 8.39
N GLY A 109 -15.17 8.43 7.38
CA GLY A 109 -16.35 9.29 7.41
C GLY A 109 -17.13 9.22 6.09
N ALA A 110 -18.29 8.57 6.17
CA ALA A 110 -19.47 8.64 5.31
C ALA A 110 -19.24 9.13 3.87
N VAL A 111 -18.95 8.20 2.94
CA VAL A 111 -19.53 8.38 1.60
C VAL A 111 -21.01 8.10 1.78
N ASP A 112 -21.78 9.16 2.01
CA ASP A 112 -23.22 9.13 1.93
C ASP A 112 -23.58 8.88 0.46
N VAL A 113 -23.50 7.62 0.03
CA VAL A 113 -24.03 7.21 -1.27
C VAL A 113 -25.54 7.31 -1.11
N ASN A 114 -26.06 8.50 -1.42
CA ASN A 114 -27.48 8.77 -1.55
C ASN A 114 -28.05 7.91 -2.71
N ILE A 115 -28.22 6.60 -2.48
CA ILE A 115 -29.06 5.70 -3.30
C ILE A 115 -30.53 5.92 -2.88
N GLY A 116 -30.89 7.18 -2.71
CA GLY A 116 -32.17 7.65 -2.17
C GLY A 116 -32.86 8.61 -3.11
N ALA A 117 -32.75 8.40 -4.43
CA ALA A 117 -33.62 9.06 -5.40
C ALA A 117 -35.05 8.48 -5.31
N ASN A 118 -35.80 8.85 -4.27
CA ASN A 118 -37.25 8.81 -4.29
C ASN A 118 -37.79 10.22 -4.04
N PRO A 119 -38.06 11.01 -5.10
CA PRO A 119 -38.59 12.37 -4.98
C PRO A 119 -40.10 12.30 -4.76
N SER A 120 -40.53 11.87 -3.58
CA SER A 120 -41.92 12.03 -3.16
C SER A 120 -42.09 11.82 -1.66
N ALA A 121 -41.91 12.90 -0.90
CA ALA A 121 -42.75 13.24 0.26
C ALA A 121 -42.24 14.55 0.89
N GLU A 122 -42.93 15.65 0.63
CA GLU A 122 -42.84 16.85 1.46
C GLU A 122 -43.33 16.54 2.89
N GLY A 123 -42.63 17.06 3.91
CA GLY A 123 -43.25 17.25 5.23
C GLY A 123 -42.32 17.15 6.45
N ALA A 124 -41.97 18.34 6.96
CA ALA A 124 -41.71 18.66 8.37
C ALA A 124 -40.33 18.36 8.99
N ALA A 125 -39.60 19.48 9.17
CA ALA A 125 -38.97 19.94 10.41
C ALA A 125 -37.91 19.08 11.12
N ASP A 126 -36.67 19.58 11.02
CA ASP A 126 -35.77 19.91 12.14
C ASP A 126 -35.56 18.83 13.21
N ASP A 127 -34.48 18.08 13.05
CA ASP A 127 -33.48 17.95 14.12
C ASP A 127 -32.15 17.53 13.49
N GLU A 128 -31.14 18.37 13.67
CA GLU A 128 -29.75 18.10 13.32
C GLU A 128 -29.23 16.88 14.11
N ALA A 129 -29.43 15.69 13.55
CA ALA A 129 -28.63 14.52 13.86
C ALA A 129 -27.44 14.51 12.90
N VAL A 130 -26.41 15.31 13.20
CA VAL A 130 -25.10 15.15 12.55
C VAL A 130 -24.61 13.76 12.94
N ASP A 131 -24.54 12.89 11.94
CA ASP A 131 -24.20 11.49 12.10
C ASP A 131 -22.74 11.34 12.57
N ASP A 132 -22.56 11.12 13.87
CA ASP A 132 -21.31 10.82 14.57
C ASP A 132 -20.72 9.43 14.20
N GLN A 133 -20.98 8.95 12.96
CA GLN A 133 -20.47 7.68 12.42
C GLN A 133 -19.01 7.75 11.95
N ALA A 134 -18.32 8.86 12.21
CA ALA A 134 -16.93 9.03 11.84
C ALA A 134 -16.01 8.15 12.72
N VAL A 135 -15.77 6.91 12.32
CA VAL A 135 -14.89 5.97 13.05
C VAL A 135 -13.44 6.33 12.77
N LYS A 136 -12.69 6.69 13.82
CA LYS A 136 -11.23 6.86 13.70
C LYS A 136 -10.56 5.50 13.71
N VAL A 137 -9.81 5.20 12.66
CA VAL A 137 -9.03 3.96 12.50
C VAL A 137 -7.59 4.30 12.17
N VAL A 138 -6.68 3.37 12.42
CA VAL A 138 -5.28 3.52 12.01
C VAL A 138 -5.17 3.06 10.56
N ASP A 139 -4.55 3.89 9.71
CA ASP A 139 -4.42 3.66 8.27
C ASP A 139 -3.91 2.26 7.90
N ILE A 140 -2.81 1.81 8.51
CA ILE A 140 -2.21 0.50 8.26
C ILE A 140 -3.16 -0.62 8.68
N VAL A 141 -3.78 -0.49 9.86
CA VAL A 141 -4.70 -1.51 10.39
C VAL A 141 -5.91 -1.66 9.48
N ASP A 142 -6.45 -0.54 8.98
CA ASP A 142 -7.61 -0.53 8.10
C ASP A 142 -7.27 -1.02 6.68
N THR A 143 -6.17 -0.53 6.11
CA THR A 143 -5.72 -0.87 4.74
C THR A 143 -5.49 -2.37 4.58
N PHE A 144 -4.80 -2.99 5.55
CA PHE A 144 -4.48 -4.43 5.52
C PHE A 144 -5.43 -5.28 6.37
N ARG A 145 -6.50 -4.66 6.90
CA ARG A 145 -7.52 -5.31 7.75
C ARG A 145 -6.94 -6.16 8.88
N LEU A 146 -5.90 -5.62 9.52
CA LEU A 146 -5.18 -6.33 10.56
C LEU A 146 -6.09 -6.61 11.76
N GLN A 147 -5.99 -7.81 12.31
CA GLN A 147 -6.84 -8.28 13.39
C GLN A 147 -6.11 -8.15 14.73
N GLU A 148 -6.64 -7.33 15.63
CA GLU A 148 -6.07 -7.15 16.97
C GLU A 148 -6.11 -8.46 17.76
N GLN A 149 -5.00 -8.76 18.44
CA GLN A 149 -4.84 -9.92 19.30
C GLN A 149 -4.75 -9.50 20.77
N PRO A 150 -5.18 -10.38 21.70
CA PRO A 150 -4.99 -10.15 23.12
C PRO A 150 -3.52 -9.90 23.48
N ALA A 151 -3.29 -9.04 24.48
CA ALA A 151 -1.95 -8.77 24.96
C ALA A 151 -1.26 -10.06 25.44
N PHE A 152 0.01 -10.23 25.05
CA PHE A 152 0.80 -11.40 25.43
C PHE A 152 1.45 -11.22 26.80
N ASP A 153 1.37 -12.25 27.64
CA ASP A 153 2.26 -12.36 28.78
C ASP A 153 3.69 -12.76 28.33
N LYS A 154 4.66 -12.58 29.24
CA LYS A 154 6.07 -12.90 28.96
C LYS A 154 6.29 -14.37 28.53
N LYS A 155 5.54 -15.31 29.08
CA LYS A 155 5.68 -16.75 28.77
C LYS A 155 5.07 -17.07 27.40
N GLN A 156 3.89 -16.52 27.11
CA GLN A 156 3.22 -16.63 25.82
C GLN A 156 4.09 -16.04 24.72
N PHE A 157 4.66 -14.84 24.92
CA PHE A 157 5.53 -14.21 23.92
C PHE A 157 6.80 -15.04 23.65
N VAL A 158 7.48 -15.53 24.69
CA VAL A 158 8.64 -16.42 24.51
C VAL A 158 8.25 -17.72 23.80
N THR A 159 7.05 -18.24 24.03
CA THR A 159 6.55 -19.45 23.38
C THR A 159 6.26 -19.18 21.90
N PHE A 160 5.64 -18.05 21.58
CA PHE A 160 5.47 -17.57 20.21
C PHE A 160 6.82 -17.43 19.51
N MET A 161 7.79 -16.73 20.09
CA MET A 161 9.10 -16.52 19.48
C MET A 161 9.83 -17.84 19.20
N LYS A 162 9.77 -18.82 20.12
CA LYS A 162 10.34 -20.15 19.89
C LYS A 162 9.69 -20.87 18.70
N ARG A 163 8.36 -20.81 18.60
CA ARG A 163 7.62 -21.40 17.47
C ARG A 163 7.96 -20.67 16.17
N TYR A 164 7.95 -19.34 16.19
CA TYR A 164 8.30 -18.48 15.07
C TYR A 164 9.69 -18.80 14.52
N ILE A 165 10.71 -18.87 15.38
CA ILE A 165 12.09 -19.24 14.98
C ILE A 165 12.12 -20.63 14.33
N LYS A 166 11.40 -21.61 14.90
CA LYS A 166 11.37 -22.98 14.39
C LYS A 166 10.73 -23.07 13.00
N LEU A 167 9.68 -22.29 12.75
CA LEU A 167 8.99 -22.26 11.47
C LEU A 167 9.75 -21.42 10.43
N LEU A 168 10.37 -20.32 10.84
CA LEU A 168 11.05 -19.39 9.93
C LEU A 168 12.39 -19.92 9.44
N THR A 169 13.20 -20.45 10.36
CA THR A 169 14.57 -20.93 10.06
C THR A 169 14.65 -21.81 8.80
N PRO A 170 13.81 -22.85 8.62
CA PRO A 170 13.89 -23.71 7.43
C PRO A 170 13.45 -23.04 6.12
N LYS A 171 12.71 -21.92 6.19
CA LYS A 171 12.27 -21.16 5.00
C LYS A 171 13.30 -20.13 4.53
N LEU A 172 14.23 -19.75 5.41
CA LEU A 172 15.28 -18.79 5.09
C LEU A 172 16.44 -19.44 4.32
N GLU A 173 17.08 -18.66 3.45
CA GLU A 173 18.35 -19.03 2.81
C GLU A 173 19.48 -19.17 3.83
N ALA A 174 20.51 -19.97 3.54
CA ALA A 174 21.57 -20.31 4.49
C ALA A 174 22.29 -19.08 5.09
N GLU A 175 22.56 -18.06 4.27
CA GLU A 175 23.20 -16.80 4.71
C GLU A 175 22.29 -15.99 5.65
N LYS A 176 21.00 -15.89 5.31
CA LYS A 176 19.98 -15.23 6.14
C LYS A 176 19.73 -15.98 7.44
N GLN A 177 19.81 -17.31 7.44
CA GLN A 177 19.64 -18.13 8.65
C GLN A 177 20.70 -17.83 9.70
N GLU A 178 21.97 -17.68 9.31
CA GLU A 178 23.05 -17.38 10.25
C GLU A 178 22.84 -16.01 10.91
N THR A 179 22.54 -15.00 10.10
CA THR A 179 22.26 -13.64 10.56
C THR A 179 21.03 -13.59 11.46
N PHE A 180 19.95 -14.27 11.08
CA PHE A 180 18.72 -14.37 11.87
C PHE A 180 18.99 -15.01 13.23
N LYS A 181 19.62 -16.19 13.27
CA LYS A 181 19.91 -16.91 14.52
C LYS A 181 20.81 -16.11 15.46
N LYS A 182 21.75 -15.33 14.92
CA LYS A 182 22.68 -14.51 15.71
C LYS A 182 21.98 -13.34 16.42
N HIS A 183 21.02 -12.70 15.77
CA HIS A 183 20.42 -11.45 16.28
C HIS A 183 19.05 -11.64 16.94
N ILE A 184 18.31 -12.72 16.62
CA ILE A 184 16.93 -12.90 17.10
C ILE A 184 16.82 -12.98 18.62
N GLU A 185 17.83 -13.51 19.30
CA GLU A 185 17.85 -13.52 20.77
C GLU A 185 17.94 -12.10 21.36
N GLY A 186 18.75 -11.23 20.74
CA GLY A 186 18.88 -9.83 21.12
C GLY A 186 17.57 -9.07 20.91
N THR A 187 16.99 -9.21 19.73
CA THR A 187 15.70 -8.60 19.37
C THR A 187 14.58 -9.07 20.31
N THR A 188 14.54 -10.37 20.65
CA THR A 188 13.56 -10.88 21.62
C THR A 188 13.72 -10.22 22.98
N LYS A 189 14.96 -10.06 23.46
CA LYS A 189 15.24 -9.38 24.74
C LYS A 189 14.92 -7.89 24.69
N PHE A 190 15.05 -7.24 23.54
CA PHE A 190 14.65 -5.85 23.33
C PHE A 190 13.13 -5.65 23.43
N LEU A 191 12.34 -6.59 22.90
CA LEU A 191 10.87 -6.52 22.93
C LEU A 191 10.27 -6.91 24.29
N LEU A 192 10.88 -7.87 25.00
CA LEU A 192 10.41 -8.37 26.30
C LEU A 192 10.03 -7.29 27.35
N PRO A 193 10.84 -6.25 27.61
CA PRO A 193 10.48 -5.21 28.57
C PRO A 193 9.34 -4.30 28.07
N LYS A 194 9.14 -4.19 26.75
CA LYS A 194 8.14 -3.34 26.10
C LYS A 194 6.79 -4.02 25.90
N LEU A 195 6.67 -5.31 26.22
CA LEU A 195 5.45 -6.10 25.96
C LEU A 195 4.15 -5.50 26.50
N LYS A 196 4.22 -4.71 27.58
CA LYS A 196 3.04 -4.07 28.17
C LYS A 196 2.53 -2.87 27.36
N ASP A 197 3.43 -2.25 26.59
CA ASP A 197 3.15 -1.06 25.78
C ASP A 197 2.89 -1.45 24.31
N LEU A 198 3.11 -2.72 23.97
CA LEU A 198 2.86 -3.26 22.64
C LEU A 198 1.42 -3.76 22.52
N GLN A 199 0.75 -3.32 21.46
CA GLN A 199 -0.46 -3.93 20.92
C GLN A 199 -0.07 -4.96 19.86
N PHE A 200 -0.84 -6.03 19.73
CA PHE A 200 -0.52 -7.15 18.86
C PHE A 200 -1.58 -7.27 17.77
N PHE A 201 -1.14 -7.53 16.55
CA PHE A 201 -2.00 -7.73 15.40
C PHE A 201 -1.53 -8.93 14.58
N VAL A 202 -2.47 -9.54 13.86
CA VAL A 202 -2.23 -10.58 12.85
C VAL A 202 -2.87 -10.18 11.53
N GLY A 203 -2.47 -10.84 10.44
CA GLY A 203 -3.10 -10.66 9.13
C GLY A 203 -4.58 -11.05 9.10
N GLU A 204 -5.27 -10.68 8.02
CA GLU A 204 -6.72 -10.88 7.83
C GLU A 204 -7.17 -12.34 8.05
N SER A 205 -6.31 -13.32 7.71
CA SER A 205 -6.66 -14.75 7.85
C SER A 205 -6.70 -15.24 9.30
N MET A 206 -6.13 -14.49 10.25
CA MET A 206 -5.96 -14.87 11.66
C MET A 206 -5.28 -16.24 11.86
N HIS A 207 -4.41 -16.64 10.96
CA HIS A 207 -3.76 -17.94 11.05
C HIS A 207 -2.81 -18.02 12.26
N ASP A 208 -2.90 -19.09 13.04
CA ASP A 208 -2.16 -19.26 14.31
C ASP A 208 -0.63 -19.17 14.17
N ASP A 209 -0.11 -19.54 13.00
CA ASP A 209 1.31 -19.52 12.65
C ASP A 209 1.72 -18.31 11.81
N GLY A 210 0.82 -17.34 11.61
CA GLY A 210 1.12 -16.10 10.89
C GLY A 210 2.10 -15.21 11.63
N SER A 211 2.71 -14.28 10.89
CA SER A 211 3.56 -13.24 11.48
C SER A 211 2.75 -12.30 12.38
N LEU A 212 3.35 -11.94 13.52
CA LEU A 212 2.80 -10.91 14.40
C LEU A 212 3.30 -9.53 13.95
N VAL A 213 2.39 -8.58 13.95
CA VAL A 213 2.66 -7.16 13.82
C VAL A 213 2.47 -6.52 15.19
N PHE A 214 3.40 -5.66 15.59
CA PHE A 214 3.30 -4.95 16.86
C PHE A 214 2.99 -3.48 16.61
N ALA A 215 2.23 -2.84 17.48
CA ALA A 215 2.10 -1.38 17.49
C ALA A 215 2.43 -0.84 18.88
N TYR A 216 3.08 0.32 18.93
CA TYR A 216 3.32 1.04 20.18
C TYR A 216 3.33 2.55 19.92
N TYR A 217 3.15 3.33 20.98
CA TYR A 217 3.29 4.78 20.91
C TYR A 217 4.68 5.18 21.42
N LYS A 218 5.41 5.95 20.64
CA LYS A 218 6.64 6.59 21.10
C LYS A 218 6.30 7.69 22.10
N ASP A 219 7.21 7.99 23.01
CA ASP A 219 7.00 9.02 24.03
C ASP A 219 6.63 10.37 23.38
N GLY A 220 5.43 10.86 23.67
CA GLY A 220 4.90 12.11 23.13
C GLY A 220 4.37 12.04 21.69
N ALA A 221 4.34 10.86 21.06
CA ALA A 221 3.73 10.68 19.75
C ALA A 221 2.21 10.48 19.87
N THR A 222 1.47 11.12 18.96
CA THR A 222 0.02 10.93 18.79
C THR A 222 -0.31 9.73 17.93
N ASP A 223 0.61 9.37 17.03
CA ASP A 223 0.42 8.32 16.05
C ASP A 223 1.16 7.04 16.44
N PRO A 224 0.58 5.86 16.16
CA PRO A 224 1.19 4.58 16.46
C PRO A 224 2.38 4.31 15.54
N THR A 225 3.38 3.64 16.08
CA THR A 225 4.49 3.06 15.32
C THR A 225 4.34 1.55 15.28
N PHE A 226 4.39 0.97 14.09
CA PHE A 226 4.31 -0.46 13.86
C PHE A 226 5.70 -1.08 13.75
N LEU A 227 5.83 -2.32 14.24
CA LEU A 227 7.02 -3.13 14.13
C LEU A 227 6.68 -4.45 13.46
N TYR A 228 7.49 -4.82 12.47
CA TYR A 228 7.37 -6.06 11.71
C TYR A 228 8.66 -6.86 11.79
N PHE A 229 8.59 -8.19 11.76
CA PHE A 229 9.78 -9.03 11.61
C PHE A 229 10.17 -9.16 10.14
N ALA A 230 11.19 -8.41 9.72
CA ALA A 230 11.67 -8.35 8.34
C ALA A 230 11.88 -9.74 7.70
N TYR A 231 12.50 -10.66 8.43
CA TYR A 231 12.82 -11.99 7.91
C TYR A 231 11.60 -12.88 7.68
N GLY A 232 10.45 -12.58 8.30
CA GLY A 232 9.19 -13.29 8.08
C GLY A 232 8.38 -12.73 6.92
N LEU A 233 8.87 -11.70 6.25
CA LEU A 233 8.16 -11.01 5.19
C LEU A 233 8.84 -11.21 3.85
N LYS A 234 8.03 -11.17 2.80
CA LYS A 234 8.45 -11.29 1.42
C LYS A 234 7.89 -10.17 0.57
N GLU A 235 8.77 -9.56 -0.20
CA GLU A 235 8.43 -8.55 -1.18
C GLU A 235 7.93 -9.21 -2.47
N ILE A 236 6.72 -8.84 -2.91
CA ILE A 236 6.11 -9.29 -4.16
C ILE A 236 5.80 -8.06 -5.03
N LYS A 237 6.36 -8.06 -6.24
CA LYS A 237 6.08 -7.07 -7.29
C LYS A 237 4.94 -7.57 -8.15
N CYS A 238 3.91 -6.76 -8.33
CA CYS A 238 2.73 -7.07 -9.15
C CYS A 238 2.64 -6.18 -10.38
#